data_AF-A0A8D1LDI3-F1
#
_entry.id   AF-A0A8D1LDI3-F1
#
_cell.length_a   1.000
_cell.length_b   1.000
_cell.length_c   1.000
_cell.angle_alpha   90.00
_cell.angle_beta   90.00
_cell.angle_gamma   90.00
#
_symmetry.space_group_name_H-M   'P 1'
#
loop_
_entity.id
_entity.type
_entity.pdbx_description
1 polymer ?
#
loop_
_entity_poly.entity_id
_entity_poly.type
_entity_poly.pdbx_seq_one_letter_code
_entity_poly.pdbx_strand_id
1 'polypeptide(L)'
;MFLYIFLKPWLGVGLLLSAGEKWSHQRRLLTPAFHFDILKSYVKIFNRSADIMHAKWQRLASEGHTRLDMFEHISLMTLDSLQKCVFSFDSNCQEKPSEYITAILALSALVIKRCEQIFLHKDFLCYLTPDGRRFRKACRLVHDFTDAVIQERRRTLISQGSQDFLRAKAKAKTLDFIDVLLLAKDEDGKGLSDEDIRAEADTFMFAGEGLRNRQGSLHVRDLAGGPGSPRLAIFPMLFEVAGVGWGASYHEGAVDPLVLKYPRDPSLFGCPSGHDTTASGLSWVLYNLAKHPEYQERCRQEVQELLRDREPKEIEWDELAQLPFLTMCIKESLRLHPPVPGISRCCAQDVVLPDGRVIPKGNICVISIFGIHHNPSVWPDPEVYNPFRFDPESPQKRSPLAFIPFSAGPRNCIGQTFAMTEMKVVLALTLLRFRVLPDEEEPRRKPEIVLRAEGGLWLRVEPLRGGQQ
;
A
#
# COMPACT_ATOMS: atom_id res chain seq x y z
N MET A 1 -14.80 -3.51 11.72
CA MET A 1 -14.55 -3.06 13.13
C MET A 1 -13.57 -3.99 13.85
N PHE A 2 -13.78 -5.30 13.84
CA PHE A 2 -12.90 -6.27 14.51
C PHE A 2 -11.46 -6.36 13.98
N LEU A 3 -11.26 -6.09 12.67
CA LEU A 3 -9.93 -6.10 12.04
C LEU A 3 -8.89 -5.32 12.84
N TYR A 4 -9.17 -4.06 13.17
CA TYR A 4 -8.25 -3.18 13.89
C TYR A 4 -8.02 -3.61 15.35
N ILE A 5 -9.02 -4.23 15.99
CA ILE A 5 -8.87 -4.82 17.33
C ILE A 5 -7.91 -6.00 17.26
N PHE A 6 -8.01 -6.82 16.21
CA PHE A 6 -7.17 -8.01 16.02
C PHE A 6 -5.75 -7.67 15.54
N LEU A 7 -5.57 -6.49 14.94
CA LEU A 7 -4.25 -5.95 14.58
C LEU A 7 -3.50 -5.40 15.79
N LYS A 8 -4.18 -4.92 16.83
CA LYS A 8 -3.55 -4.27 17.99
C LYS A 8 -2.44 -5.11 18.67
N PRO A 9 -2.59 -6.43 18.90
CA PRO A 9 -1.52 -7.24 19.49
C PRO A 9 -0.28 -7.39 18.59
N TRP A 10 -0.42 -7.17 17.28
CA TRP A 10 0.69 -7.18 16.33
C TRP A 10 1.27 -5.77 16.16
N LEU A 11 0.47 -4.78 15.78
CA LEU A 11 0.94 -3.46 15.37
C LEU A 11 1.09 -2.45 16.52
N GLY A 12 0.69 -2.81 17.73
CA GLY A 12 0.64 -1.87 18.85
C GLY A 12 -0.34 -0.72 18.61
N VAL A 13 -0.01 0.49 19.08
CA VAL A 13 -0.82 1.70 18.87
C VAL A 13 0.00 2.73 18.09
N GLY A 14 0.40 2.35 16.86
CA GLY A 14 1.04 3.24 15.89
C GLY A 14 0.06 4.12 15.13
N LEU A 15 0.52 4.88 14.14
CA LEU A 15 -0.24 5.89 13.39
C LEU A 15 -1.54 5.35 12.76
N LEU A 16 -1.59 4.06 12.44
CA LEU A 16 -2.75 3.37 11.88
C LEU A 16 -3.89 3.21 12.91
N LEU A 17 -3.53 2.89 14.15
CA LEU A 17 -4.46 2.53 15.24
C LEU A 17 -4.61 3.63 16.29
N SER A 18 -3.80 4.70 16.24
CA SER A 18 -3.89 5.82 17.17
C SER A 18 -5.03 6.80 16.83
N ALA A 19 -5.53 7.48 17.86
CA ALA A 19 -6.60 8.47 17.79
C ALA A 19 -6.27 9.70 18.66
N GLY A 20 -7.05 10.78 18.50
CA GLY A 20 -6.92 11.98 19.33
C GLY A 20 -5.54 12.63 19.31
N GLU A 21 -5.13 13.15 20.46
CA GLU A 21 -3.84 13.82 20.68
C GLU A 21 -2.64 12.90 20.41
N LYS A 22 -2.72 11.61 20.78
CA LYS A 22 -1.63 10.65 20.51
C LYS A 22 -1.33 10.55 19.02
N TRP A 23 -2.38 10.41 18.20
CA TRP A 23 -2.22 10.40 16.75
C TRP A 23 -1.67 11.72 16.23
N SER A 24 -2.18 12.85 16.71
CA SER A 24 -1.77 14.18 16.25
C SER A 24 -0.29 14.42 16.50
N HIS A 25 0.16 14.05 17.70
CA HIS A 25 1.56 14.08 18.11
C HIS A 25 2.43 13.15 17.24
N GLN A 26 2.09 11.87 17.10
CA GLN A 26 2.82 10.92 16.26
C GLN A 26 2.86 11.40 14.79
N ARG A 27 1.74 11.82 14.22
CA ARG A 27 1.67 12.32 12.83
C ARG A 27 2.61 13.50 12.60
N ARG A 28 2.64 14.45 13.53
CA ARG A 28 3.52 15.62 13.46
C ARG A 28 4.99 15.23 13.48
N LEU A 29 5.37 14.28 14.35
CA LEU A 29 6.75 13.79 14.45
C LEU A 29 7.20 12.99 13.21
N LEU A 30 6.29 12.25 12.58
CA LEU A 30 6.62 11.38 11.44
C LEU A 30 6.57 12.07 10.07
N THR A 31 5.78 13.13 9.93
CA THR A 31 5.61 13.82 8.64
C THR A 31 6.94 14.30 8.01
N PRO A 32 7.92 14.83 8.78
CA PRO A 32 9.23 15.19 8.24
C PRO A 32 9.98 14.03 7.57
N ALA A 33 9.74 12.78 7.99
CA ALA A 33 10.38 11.60 7.40
C ALA A 33 9.96 11.35 5.93
N PHE A 34 8.82 11.92 5.51
CA PHE A 34 8.30 11.84 4.14
C PHE A 34 8.52 13.12 3.34
N HIS A 35 9.39 14.01 3.82
CA HIS A 35 9.78 15.21 3.10
C HIS A 35 10.61 14.86 1.85
N PHE A 36 10.48 15.66 0.78
CA PHE A 36 11.13 15.37 -0.50
C PHE A 36 12.65 15.23 -0.40
N ASP A 37 13.30 15.95 0.51
CA ASP A 37 14.76 15.86 0.70
C ASP A 37 15.21 14.47 1.16
N ILE A 38 14.38 13.77 1.94
CA ILE A 38 14.64 12.38 2.34
C ILE A 38 14.29 11.44 1.19
N LEU A 39 13.10 11.62 0.59
CA LEU A 39 12.62 10.75 -0.48
C LEU A 39 13.52 10.78 -1.74
N LYS A 40 14.23 11.88 -1.98
CA LYS A 40 15.29 12.00 -3.01
C LYS A 40 16.31 10.87 -2.91
N SER A 41 16.75 10.55 -1.69
CA SER A 41 17.73 9.49 -1.46
C SER A 41 17.17 8.10 -1.74
N TYR A 42 15.85 7.91 -1.59
CA TYR A 42 15.18 6.62 -1.79
C TYR A 42 15.01 6.26 -3.27
N VAL A 43 15.08 7.24 -4.18
CA VAL A 43 15.01 6.97 -5.62
C VAL A 43 16.09 5.98 -6.05
N LYS A 44 17.32 6.10 -5.51
CA LYS A 44 18.41 5.14 -5.78
C LYS A 44 18.11 3.74 -5.26
N ILE A 45 17.43 3.66 -4.11
CA ILE A 45 16.99 2.39 -3.54
C ILE A 45 15.92 1.75 -4.44
N PHE A 46 14.95 2.54 -4.92
CA PHE A 46 13.91 2.06 -5.84
C PHE A 46 14.50 1.55 -7.16
N ASN A 47 15.46 2.27 -7.76
CA ASN A 47 16.18 1.81 -8.94
C ASN A 47 16.83 0.43 -8.68
N ARG A 48 17.62 0.31 -7.61
CA ARG A 48 18.31 -0.93 -7.26
C ARG A 48 17.35 -2.09 -6.96
N SER A 49 16.28 -1.86 -6.21
CA SER A 49 15.28 -2.90 -5.91
C SER A 49 14.53 -3.33 -7.17
N ALA A 50 14.23 -2.41 -8.09
CA ALA A 50 13.66 -2.73 -9.41
C ALA A 50 14.65 -3.53 -10.27
N ASP A 51 15.94 -3.21 -10.25
CA ASP A 51 16.97 -3.94 -10.99
C ASP A 51 17.10 -5.39 -10.57
N ILE A 52 17.02 -5.67 -9.25
CA ILE A 52 17.03 -7.04 -8.72
C ILE A 52 15.81 -7.82 -9.26
N MET A 53 14.61 -7.21 -9.21
CA MET A 53 13.39 -7.82 -9.75
C MET A 53 13.52 -8.07 -11.27
N HIS A 54 14.03 -7.10 -12.01
CA HIS A 54 14.21 -7.21 -13.46
C HIS A 54 15.25 -8.26 -13.85
N ALA A 55 16.36 -8.40 -13.11
CA ALA A 55 17.35 -9.45 -13.33
C ALA A 55 16.72 -10.84 -13.11
N LYS A 56 15.85 -10.98 -12.10
CA LYS A 56 15.05 -12.20 -11.89
C LYS A 56 14.11 -12.48 -13.05
N TRP A 57 13.38 -11.47 -13.55
CA TRP A 57 12.49 -11.61 -14.69
C TRP A 57 13.22 -11.97 -15.99
N GLN A 58 14.38 -11.38 -16.24
CA GLN A 58 15.24 -11.74 -17.39
C GLN A 58 15.68 -13.19 -17.33
N ARG A 59 16.12 -13.66 -16.15
CA ARG A 59 16.51 -15.05 -15.94
C ARG A 59 15.34 -16.01 -16.19
N LEU A 60 14.18 -15.74 -15.59
CA LEU A 60 12.98 -16.56 -15.78
C LEU A 60 12.53 -16.59 -17.25
N ALA A 61 12.54 -15.45 -17.94
CA ALA A 61 12.21 -15.38 -19.35
C ALA A 61 13.20 -16.17 -20.22
N SER A 62 14.50 -16.15 -19.89
CA SER A 62 15.52 -16.95 -20.58
C SER A 62 15.36 -18.47 -20.36
N GLU A 63 14.76 -18.87 -19.24
CA GLU A 63 14.41 -20.26 -18.91
C GLU A 63 13.06 -20.69 -19.53
N GLY A 64 12.39 -19.79 -20.27
CA GLY A 64 11.08 -20.02 -20.88
C GLY A 64 9.89 -19.74 -19.96
N HIS A 65 10.13 -19.27 -18.74
CA HIS A 65 9.10 -18.84 -17.79
C HIS A 65 8.71 -17.37 -18.02
N THR A 66 7.87 -17.14 -19.02
CA THR A 66 7.38 -15.79 -19.38
C THR A 66 6.08 -15.39 -18.69
N ARG A 67 5.34 -16.35 -18.10
CA ARG A 67 4.10 -16.12 -17.37
C ARG A 67 4.39 -15.97 -15.87
N LEU A 68 4.22 -14.76 -15.34
CA LEU A 68 4.61 -14.39 -13.97
C LEU A 68 3.40 -13.85 -13.19
N ASP A 69 3.32 -14.15 -11.89
CA ASP A 69 2.34 -13.53 -10.99
C ASP A 69 2.89 -12.18 -10.51
N MET A 70 2.26 -11.09 -10.94
CA MET A 70 2.68 -9.73 -10.60
C MET A 70 2.65 -9.49 -9.10
N PHE A 71 1.66 -10.03 -8.38
CA PHE A 71 1.56 -9.84 -6.94
C PHE A 71 2.76 -10.45 -6.21
N GLU A 72 3.23 -11.63 -6.60
CA GLU A 72 4.37 -12.29 -5.95
C GLU A 72 5.65 -11.46 -6.09
N HIS A 73 6.00 -11.12 -7.34
CA HIS A 73 7.26 -10.43 -7.63
C HIS A 73 7.28 -9.00 -7.11
N ILE A 74 6.19 -8.26 -7.31
CA ILE A 74 6.13 -6.85 -6.95
C ILE A 74 5.98 -6.67 -5.44
N SER A 75 5.28 -7.59 -4.74
CA SER A 75 5.20 -7.54 -3.27
C SER A 75 6.58 -7.73 -2.63
N LEU A 76 7.41 -8.65 -3.17
CA LEU A 76 8.78 -8.84 -2.68
C LEU A 76 9.68 -7.63 -2.98
N MET A 77 9.53 -7.03 -4.16
CA MET A 77 10.33 -5.85 -4.55
C MET A 77 9.98 -4.62 -3.71
N THR A 78 8.69 -4.32 -3.53
CA THR A 78 8.22 -3.19 -2.70
C THR A 78 8.53 -3.38 -1.21
N LEU A 79 8.54 -4.62 -0.74
CA LEU A 79 8.96 -4.95 0.62
C LEU A 79 10.46 -4.74 0.80
N ASP A 80 11.27 -5.16 -0.17
CA ASP A 80 12.72 -4.96 -0.18
C ASP A 80 13.11 -3.48 -0.19
N SER A 81 12.51 -2.68 -1.07
CA SER A 81 12.73 -1.23 -1.12
C SER A 81 12.29 -0.57 0.18
N LEU A 82 11.14 -0.94 0.74
CA LEU A 82 10.65 -0.39 1.99
C LEU A 82 11.60 -0.72 3.16
N GLN A 83 12.08 -1.97 3.26
CA GLN A 83 13.05 -2.36 4.30
C GLN A 83 14.34 -1.56 4.21
N LYS A 84 14.85 -1.34 3.00
CA LYS A 84 16.06 -0.55 2.76
C LYS A 84 15.87 0.93 3.08
N CYS A 85 14.72 1.51 2.71
CA CYS A 85 14.43 2.93 2.97
C CYS A 85 14.12 3.21 4.45
N VAL A 86 13.32 2.34 5.07
CA VAL A 86 12.74 2.58 6.38
C VAL A 86 13.65 2.11 7.51
N PHE A 87 14.23 0.93 7.35
CA PHE A 87 15.00 0.25 8.40
C PHE A 87 16.50 0.19 8.13
N SER A 88 16.95 0.70 6.97
CA SER A 88 18.33 0.50 6.48
C SER A 88 18.73 -0.98 6.49
N PHE A 89 17.77 -1.88 6.31
CA PHE A 89 17.92 -3.31 6.45
C PHE A 89 17.78 -4.01 5.10
N ASP A 90 18.72 -4.88 4.77
CA ASP A 90 18.68 -5.68 3.54
C ASP A 90 18.40 -7.15 3.88
N SER A 91 17.16 -7.57 3.63
CA SER A 91 16.71 -8.95 3.85
C SER A 91 17.05 -9.88 2.70
N ASN A 92 17.42 -9.34 1.53
CA ASN A 92 17.47 -10.07 0.25
C ASN A 92 16.19 -10.89 -0.04
N CYS A 93 15.02 -10.41 0.41
CA CYS A 93 13.76 -11.17 0.34
C CYS A 93 13.27 -11.47 -1.08
N GLN A 94 13.77 -10.77 -2.10
CA GLN A 94 13.47 -11.05 -3.50
C GLN A 94 14.06 -12.38 -4.00
N GLU A 95 15.17 -12.82 -3.40
CA GLU A 95 15.91 -14.02 -3.78
C GLU A 95 15.81 -15.16 -2.76
N LYS A 96 15.72 -14.83 -1.46
CA LYS A 96 15.73 -15.81 -0.38
C LYS A 96 14.50 -15.66 0.51
N PRO A 97 13.84 -16.77 0.91
CA PRO A 97 12.76 -16.69 1.88
C PRO A 97 13.30 -16.19 3.22
N SER A 98 12.57 -15.25 3.83
CA SER A 98 12.89 -14.70 5.15
C SER A 98 11.88 -15.20 6.17
N GLU A 99 12.36 -15.67 7.32
CA GLU A 99 11.49 -16.10 8.44
C GLU A 99 10.62 -14.94 8.94
N TYR A 100 11.18 -13.73 8.97
CA TYR A 100 10.47 -12.51 9.36
C TYR A 100 9.31 -12.20 8.42
N ILE A 101 9.54 -12.27 7.11
CA ILE A 101 8.49 -12.05 6.10
C ILE A 101 7.43 -13.15 6.16
N THR A 102 7.85 -14.40 6.33
CA THR A 102 6.94 -15.53 6.52
C THR A 102 6.05 -15.34 7.75
N ALA A 103 6.59 -14.78 8.84
CA ALA A 103 5.83 -14.47 10.04
C ALA A 103 4.82 -13.33 9.80
N ILE A 104 5.21 -12.26 9.12
CA ILE A 104 4.31 -11.16 8.74
C ILE A 104 3.13 -11.68 7.93
N LEU A 105 3.39 -12.45 6.87
CA LEU A 105 2.34 -13.02 6.03
C LEU A 105 1.40 -13.93 6.82
N ALA A 106 1.95 -14.73 7.74
CA ALA A 106 1.15 -15.59 8.60
C ALA A 106 0.28 -14.79 9.57
N LEU A 107 0.76 -13.65 10.08
CA LEU A 107 -0.04 -12.77 10.94
C LEU A 107 -1.24 -12.19 10.18
N SER A 108 -1.02 -11.70 8.96
CA SER A 108 -2.08 -11.19 8.09
C SER A 108 -3.16 -12.25 7.86
N ALA A 109 -2.75 -13.49 7.57
CA ALA A 109 -3.64 -14.64 7.37
C ALA A 109 -4.53 -14.94 8.56
N LEU A 110 -3.90 -14.98 9.73
CA LEU A 110 -4.57 -15.32 10.96
C LEU A 110 -5.54 -14.22 11.38
N VAL A 111 -5.21 -12.95 11.10
CA VAL A 111 -6.10 -11.81 11.36
C VAL A 111 -7.35 -11.86 10.47
N ILE A 112 -7.19 -12.13 9.17
CA ILE A 112 -8.32 -12.25 8.24
C ILE A 112 -9.20 -13.43 8.63
N LYS A 113 -8.60 -14.61 8.85
CA LYS A 113 -9.32 -15.80 9.32
C LYS A 113 -10.09 -15.54 10.61
N ARG A 114 -9.50 -14.79 11.54
CA ARG A 114 -10.16 -14.42 12.81
C ARG A 114 -11.35 -13.48 12.58
N CYS A 115 -11.30 -12.61 11.58
CA CYS A 115 -12.42 -11.75 11.22
C CYS A 115 -13.62 -12.52 10.63
N GLU A 116 -13.37 -13.65 9.97
CA GLU A 116 -14.42 -14.50 9.40
C GLU A 116 -15.06 -15.43 10.44
N GLN A 117 -14.33 -15.76 11.50
CA GLN A 117 -14.76 -16.71 12.53
C GLN A 117 -15.27 -15.98 13.79
N ILE A 118 -16.56 -15.68 13.84
CA ILE A 118 -17.22 -14.93 14.94
C ILE A 118 -16.86 -15.49 16.32
N PHE A 119 -16.81 -16.82 16.48
CA PHE A 119 -16.50 -17.47 17.76
C PHE A 119 -15.08 -17.16 18.26
N LEU A 120 -14.15 -16.80 17.38
CA LEU A 120 -12.76 -16.42 17.72
C LEU A 120 -12.61 -14.91 17.98
N HIS A 121 -13.68 -14.13 17.98
CA HIS A 121 -13.59 -12.70 18.28
C HIS A 121 -13.16 -12.44 19.74
N LYS A 122 -13.52 -13.33 20.67
CA LYS A 122 -13.04 -13.25 22.06
C LYS A 122 -11.59 -13.72 22.14
N ASP A 123 -10.70 -12.83 22.58
CA ASP A 123 -9.25 -13.06 22.69
C ASP A 123 -8.93 -14.36 23.44
N PHE A 124 -9.60 -14.61 24.57
CA PHE A 124 -9.41 -15.81 25.37
C PHE A 124 -9.61 -17.09 24.54
N LEU A 125 -10.72 -17.19 23.80
CA LEU A 125 -11.02 -18.36 22.98
C LEU A 125 -10.03 -18.50 21.83
N CYS A 126 -9.72 -17.38 21.15
CA CYS A 126 -8.75 -17.37 20.06
C CYS A 126 -7.40 -17.94 20.51
N TYR A 127 -6.89 -17.50 21.64
CA TYR A 127 -5.55 -17.88 22.11
C TYR A 127 -5.43 -19.33 22.61
N LEU A 128 -6.55 -20.00 22.86
CA LEU A 128 -6.58 -21.43 23.17
C LEU A 128 -6.53 -22.30 21.90
N THR A 129 -6.80 -21.74 20.73
CA THR A 129 -6.72 -22.47 19.45
C THR A 129 -5.27 -22.62 18.97
N PRO A 130 -4.98 -23.63 18.11
CA PRO A 130 -3.69 -23.74 17.43
C PRO A 130 -3.33 -22.46 16.64
N ASP A 131 -4.32 -21.85 15.97
CA ASP A 131 -4.16 -20.62 15.20
C ASP A 131 -3.80 -19.42 16.09
N GLY A 132 -4.44 -19.27 17.24
CA GLY A 132 -4.08 -18.21 18.20
C GLY A 132 -2.70 -18.40 18.83
N ARG A 133 -2.27 -19.64 19.07
CA ARG A 133 -0.88 -19.93 19.49
C ARG A 133 0.12 -19.58 18.38
N ARG A 134 -0.20 -19.92 17.13
CA ARG A 134 0.61 -19.57 15.95
C ARG A 134 0.70 -18.04 15.79
N PHE A 135 -0.41 -17.33 15.95
CA PHE A 135 -0.47 -15.87 15.90
C PHE A 135 0.47 -15.25 16.95
N ARG A 136 0.38 -15.68 18.22
CA ARG A 136 1.29 -15.20 19.27
C ARG A 136 2.76 -15.51 19.03
N LYS A 137 3.07 -16.66 18.44
CA LYS A 137 4.46 -17.02 18.06
C LYS A 137 4.97 -16.09 16.96
N ALA A 138 4.16 -15.84 15.94
CA ALA A 138 4.51 -14.95 14.85
C ALA A 138 4.63 -13.48 15.32
N CYS A 139 3.77 -13.00 16.22
CA CYS A 139 3.89 -11.68 16.85
C CYS A 139 5.24 -11.54 17.53
N ARG A 140 5.62 -12.51 18.38
CA ARG A 140 6.92 -12.48 19.08
C ARG A 140 8.08 -12.44 18.10
N LEU A 141 8.08 -13.26 17.05
CA LEU A 141 9.16 -13.24 16.05
C LEU A 141 9.29 -11.87 15.37
N VAL A 142 8.16 -11.26 14.97
CA VAL A 142 8.17 -9.92 14.36
C VAL A 142 8.65 -8.87 15.35
N HIS A 143 8.16 -8.89 16.60
CA HIS A 143 8.57 -7.95 17.65
C HIS A 143 10.05 -8.08 18.00
N ASP A 144 10.54 -9.31 18.19
CA ASP A 144 11.95 -9.58 18.50
C ASP A 144 12.87 -9.07 17.37
N PHE A 145 12.44 -9.26 16.11
CA PHE A 145 13.17 -8.75 14.95
C PHE A 145 13.17 -7.21 14.91
N THR A 146 12.00 -6.57 15.04
CA THR A 146 11.87 -5.12 15.03
C THR A 146 12.69 -4.50 16.17
N ASP A 147 12.67 -5.10 17.36
CA ASP A 147 13.48 -4.68 18.51
C ASP A 147 14.98 -4.82 18.25
N ALA A 148 15.42 -5.92 17.64
CA ALA A 148 16.83 -6.11 17.28
C ALA A 148 17.31 -5.02 16.30
N VAL A 149 16.51 -4.69 15.29
CA VAL A 149 16.83 -3.62 14.32
C VAL A 149 16.91 -2.26 15.00
N ILE A 150 15.95 -1.93 15.87
CA ILE A 150 15.94 -0.68 16.64
C ILE A 150 17.18 -0.57 17.54
N GLN A 151 17.50 -1.65 18.27
CA GLN A 151 18.66 -1.68 19.17
C GLN A 151 19.98 -1.54 18.43
N GLU A 152 20.14 -2.26 17.32
CA GLU A 152 21.36 -2.19 16.51
C GLU A 152 21.57 -0.78 15.97
N ARG A 153 20.51 -0.15 15.45
CA ARG A 153 20.60 1.21 14.95
C ARG A 153 20.94 2.22 16.04
N ARG A 154 20.38 2.07 17.24
CA ARG A 154 20.71 2.91 18.40
C ARG A 154 22.18 2.77 18.80
N ARG A 155 22.77 1.56 18.75
CA ARG A 155 24.21 1.35 19.01
C ARG A 155 25.07 2.10 17.99
N THR A 156 24.71 2.05 16.70
CA THR A 156 25.42 2.79 15.65
C THR A 156 25.38 4.30 15.88
N LEU A 157 24.23 4.84 16.30
CA LEU A 157 24.07 6.27 16.60
C LEU A 157 24.92 6.72 17.79
N ILE A 158 25.09 5.87 18.81
CA ILE A 158 25.90 6.16 19.99
C ILE A 158 27.39 6.07 19.64
N SER A 159 27.82 5.06 18.88
CA SER A 159 29.23 4.87 18.54
C SER A 159 29.79 5.93 17.59
N GLN A 160 28.96 6.49 16.72
CA GLN A 160 29.35 7.52 15.74
C GLN A 160 29.16 8.96 16.25
N GLY A 161 28.70 9.14 17.50
CA GLY A 161 28.39 10.45 18.08
C GLY A 161 27.14 11.07 17.44
N SER A 162 26.03 11.15 18.19
CA SER A 162 24.71 11.54 17.66
C SER A 162 24.71 12.86 16.85
N GLN A 163 25.52 13.85 17.24
CA GLN A 163 25.61 15.13 16.52
C GLN A 163 26.54 15.10 15.28
N ASP A 164 27.65 14.37 15.32
CA ASP A 164 28.58 14.27 14.20
C ASP A 164 28.03 13.36 13.10
N PHE A 165 27.37 12.27 13.48
CA PHE A 165 26.57 11.44 12.58
C PHE A 165 25.46 12.23 11.89
N LEU A 166 24.72 13.05 12.65
CA LEU A 166 23.68 13.92 12.09
C LEU A 166 24.25 14.99 11.18
N ARG A 167 25.38 15.62 11.51
CA ARG A 167 26.05 16.56 10.60
C ARG A 167 26.50 15.87 9.33
N ALA A 168 27.06 14.66 9.41
CA ALA A 168 27.48 13.89 8.25
C ALA A 168 26.28 13.49 7.37
N LYS A 169 25.20 12.95 7.96
CA LYS A 169 23.99 12.54 7.24
C LYS A 169 23.13 13.71 6.75
N ALA A 170 23.01 14.79 7.50
CA ALA A 170 22.32 16.01 7.07
C ALA A 170 23.09 16.70 5.95
N LYS A 171 24.43 16.69 6.00
CA LYS A 171 25.29 17.14 4.90
C LYS A 171 25.21 16.21 3.68
N ALA A 172 25.01 14.91 3.90
CA ALA A 172 24.77 13.91 2.84
C ALA A 172 23.30 13.81 2.37
N LYS A 173 22.35 14.46 3.07
CA LYS A 173 20.90 14.39 2.85
C LYS A 173 20.32 12.96 2.86
N THR A 174 20.80 12.08 3.73
CA THR A 174 20.44 10.63 3.77
C THR A 174 19.89 10.18 5.13
N LEU A 175 18.90 10.90 5.68
CA LEU A 175 18.22 10.45 6.89
C LEU A 175 17.26 9.29 6.57
N ASP A 176 17.44 8.15 7.25
CA ASP A 176 16.55 7.00 7.10
C ASP A 176 15.33 7.17 8.04
N PHE A 177 14.19 6.54 7.72
CA PHE A 177 12.97 6.69 8.54
C PHE A 177 13.20 6.33 10.01
N ILE A 178 13.92 5.24 10.27
CA ILE A 178 14.28 4.83 11.63
C ILE A 178 15.15 5.86 12.36
N ASP A 179 16.01 6.59 11.65
CA ASP A 179 16.80 7.67 12.24
C ASP A 179 15.87 8.83 12.63
N VAL A 180 14.85 9.12 11.80
CA VAL A 180 13.83 10.13 12.13
C VAL A 180 13.03 9.68 13.36
N LEU A 181 12.62 8.42 13.45
CA LEU A 181 11.91 7.88 14.63
C LEU A 181 12.72 8.00 15.91
N LEU A 182 14.01 7.63 15.87
CA LEU A 182 14.90 7.61 17.03
C LEU A 182 15.28 9.01 17.51
N LEU A 183 15.27 9.99 16.60
CA LEU A 183 15.72 11.37 16.86
C LEU A 183 14.57 12.36 16.97
N ALA A 184 13.35 11.98 16.58
CA ALA A 184 12.16 12.80 16.69
C ALA A 184 11.93 13.21 18.15
N LYS A 185 11.90 14.52 18.38
CA LYS A 185 11.54 15.14 19.65
C LYS A 185 10.46 16.18 19.41
N ASP A 186 9.55 16.32 20.34
CA ASP A 186 8.57 17.40 20.34
C ASP A 186 9.18 18.73 20.85
N GLU A 187 8.34 19.76 20.91
CA GLU A 187 8.69 21.11 21.39
C GLU A 187 9.19 21.11 22.84
N ASP A 188 8.81 20.10 23.64
CA ASP A 188 9.23 19.91 25.03
C ASP A 188 10.49 19.01 25.13
N GLY A 189 11.07 18.59 24.00
CA GLY A 189 12.25 17.73 23.94
C GLY A 189 11.98 16.25 24.19
N LYS A 190 10.71 15.84 24.29
CA LYS A 190 10.28 14.46 24.52
C LYS A 190 10.17 13.71 23.19
N GLY A 191 10.84 12.55 23.11
CA GLY A 191 10.79 11.68 21.95
C GLY A 191 9.72 10.57 22.06
N LEU A 192 9.65 9.75 21.02
CA LEU A 192 8.82 8.54 21.01
C LEU A 192 9.37 7.50 21.99
N SER A 193 8.47 6.75 22.66
CA SER A 193 8.87 5.59 23.48
C SER A 193 9.30 4.42 22.60
N ASP A 194 10.09 3.48 23.13
CA ASP A 194 10.51 2.30 22.36
C ASP A 194 9.28 1.46 21.91
N GLU A 195 8.21 1.43 22.71
CA GLU A 195 6.94 0.80 22.32
C GLU A 195 6.26 1.52 21.16
N ASP A 196 6.30 2.87 21.15
CA ASP A 196 5.75 3.65 20.04
C ASP A 196 6.59 3.48 18.78
N ILE A 197 7.93 3.48 18.88
CA ILE A 197 8.83 3.28 17.73
C ILE A 197 8.60 1.88 17.13
N ARG A 198 8.51 0.83 17.96
CA ARG A 198 8.16 -0.52 17.49
C ARG A 198 6.79 -0.54 16.81
N ALA A 199 5.78 0.09 17.44
CA ALA A 199 4.43 0.14 16.87
C ALA A 199 4.39 0.85 15.52
N GLU A 200 5.15 1.94 15.35
CA GLU A 200 5.29 2.60 14.05
C GLU A 200 6.01 1.69 13.06
N ALA A 201 7.16 1.11 13.44
CA ALA A 201 7.91 0.19 12.60
C ALA A 201 7.07 -0.99 12.09
N ASP A 202 6.36 -1.67 12.99
CA ASP A 202 5.45 -2.77 12.64
C ASP A 202 4.29 -2.28 11.77
N THR A 203 3.77 -1.08 12.05
CA THR A 203 2.75 -0.44 11.21
C THR A 203 3.26 -0.16 9.80
N PHE A 204 4.54 0.20 9.62
CA PHE A 204 5.15 0.37 8.29
C PHE A 204 5.46 -0.96 7.60
N MET A 205 5.74 -2.03 8.35
CA MET A 205 6.01 -3.36 7.79
C MET A 205 4.78 -4.24 7.59
N PHE A 206 3.61 -3.76 8.04
CA PHE A 206 2.39 -4.52 7.96
C PHE A 206 2.00 -4.84 6.52
N ALA A 207 2.07 -6.13 6.17
CA ALA A 207 1.58 -6.66 4.91
C ALA A 207 0.10 -7.07 5.01
N GLY A 208 -0.74 -6.79 4.02
CA GLY A 208 -1.95 -7.59 3.76
C GLY A 208 -1.58 -8.88 3.02
N GLU A 209 -2.10 -10.05 3.43
CA GLU A 209 -1.75 -11.37 2.88
C GLU A 209 -1.48 -11.39 1.36
N GLY A 210 -0.36 -11.95 0.90
CA GLY A 210 -0.05 -11.96 -0.54
C GLY A 210 0.86 -13.03 -1.10
N LEU A 211 1.52 -13.85 -0.27
CA LEU A 211 2.50 -14.81 -0.76
C LEU A 211 2.05 -16.23 -0.44
N ARG A 212 1.26 -16.82 -1.35
CA ARG A 212 1.09 -18.27 -1.45
C ARG A 212 0.85 -18.72 -2.90
N ASN A 213 1.89 -19.32 -3.48
CA ASN A 213 1.95 -20.48 -4.39
C ASN A 213 3.40 -20.48 -4.94
N ARG A 214 4.28 -21.48 -4.90
CA ARG A 214 4.25 -22.96 -4.79
C ARG A 214 5.55 -23.45 -4.12
N GLN A 215 5.43 -24.60 -3.45
CA GLN A 215 6.43 -25.65 -3.13
C GLN A 215 6.55 -25.97 -1.63
N GLY A 216 5.96 -27.10 -1.22
CA GLY A 216 6.40 -27.89 -0.06
C GLY A 216 5.66 -27.68 1.28
N SER A 217 4.63 -28.49 1.51
CA SER A 217 4.04 -28.87 2.82
C SER A 217 3.12 -27.86 3.55
N LEU A 218 1.86 -27.83 3.10
CA LEU A 218 0.68 -28.12 3.95
C LEU A 218 -0.52 -28.30 3.03
N HIS A 219 -0.93 -29.55 2.80
CA HIS A 219 -2.13 -29.87 2.03
C HIS A 219 -3.37 -29.28 2.71
N VAL A 220 -4.01 -28.29 2.08
CA VAL A 220 -5.39 -27.87 2.39
C VAL A 220 -6.39 -28.86 1.77
N ARG A 221 -6.11 -30.15 1.89
CA ARG A 221 -7.06 -31.24 1.63
C ARG A 221 -7.42 -32.02 2.89
N ASP A 222 -6.68 -31.83 3.99
CA ASP A 222 -6.99 -32.44 5.29
C ASP A 222 -7.73 -31.50 6.27
N LEU A 223 -8.17 -30.31 5.80
CA LEU A 223 -8.94 -29.34 6.60
C LEU A 223 -10.40 -29.20 6.14
N ALA A 224 -10.91 -30.11 5.31
CA ALA A 224 -12.30 -30.14 4.89
C ALA A 224 -12.92 -31.52 5.18
N GLY A 225 -13.67 -31.59 6.28
CA GLY A 225 -14.70 -32.59 6.53
C GLY A 225 -15.76 -31.97 7.44
N GLY A 226 -17.05 -31.88 7.11
CA GLY A 226 -17.80 -32.44 5.99
C GLY A 226 -18.88 -31.49 5.43
N PRO A 227 -19.73 -31.98 4.52
CA PRO A 227 -20.71 -31.15 3.80
C PRO A 227 -21.88 -30.82 4.73
N GLY A 228 -22.10 -29.54 5.03
CA GLY A 228 -23.31 -29.14 5.77
C GLY A 228 -23.27 -27.87 6.62
N SER A 229 -22.22 -27.04 6.61
CA SER A 229 -22.25 -25.75 7.32
C SER A 229 -22.50 -24.56 6.37
N PRO A 230 -23.45 -23.66 6.67
CA PRO A 230 -23.73 -22.51 5.82
C PRO A 230 -22.54 -21.55 5.86
N ARG A 231 -21.98 -21.25 4.68
CA ARG A 231 -20.96 -20.22 4.49
C ARG A 231 -21.59 -18.84 4.76
N LEU A 232 -21.55 -18.37 6.00
CA LEU A 232 -21.84 -16.97 6.33
C LEU A 232 -20.62 -16.12 5.95
N ALA A 233 -20.65 -15.62 4.71
CA ALA A 233 -19.62 -14.76 4.14
C ALA A 233 -19.81 -13.31 4.61
N ILE A 234 -19.26 -12.96 5.78
CA ILE A 234 -19.45 -11.63 6.39
C ILE A 234 -18.66 -10.52 5.68
N PHE A 235 -17.52 -10.83 5.05
CA PHE A 235 -16.73 -9.86 4.29
C PHE A 235 -17.32 -9.55 2.91
N PRO A 236 -17.80 -10.54 2.14
CA PRO A 236 -18.61 -10.29 0.94
C PRO A 236 -19.95 -9.62 1.28
N MET A 237 -20.62 -9.95 2.40
CA MET A 237 -21.90 -9.33 2.77
C MET A 237 -21.82 -7.81 2.96
N LEU A 238 -20.71 -7.26 3.47
CA LEU A 238 -20.55 -5.80 3.57
C LEU A 238 -20.40 -5.12 2.19
N PHE A 239 -20.01 -5.86 1.15
CA PHE A 239 -19.95 -5.38 -0.24
C PHE A 239 -21.19 -5.78 -1.06
N GLU A 240 -21.86 -6.89 -0.76
CA GLU A 240 -23.11 -7.35 -1.40
C GLU A 240 -24.34 -6.54 -0.96
N VAL A 241 -24.33 -5.92 0.22
CA VAL A 241 -25.39 -4.98 0.64
C VAL A 241 -25.41 -3.69 -0.21
N ALA A 242 -24.42 -3.47 -1.09
CA ALA A 242 -24.47 -2.43 -2.13
C ALA A 242 -25.33 -2.82 -3.35
N GLY A 243 -25.93 -4.01 -3.37
CA GLY A 243 -26.98 -4.39 -4.31
C GLY A 243 -28.33 -3.79 -3.94
N VAL A 244 -28.54 -2.50 -4.21
CA VAL A 244 -29.87 -1.86 -4.12
C VAL A 244 -30.28 -1.42 -5.53
N GLY A 245 -31.42 -1.96 -5.97
CA GLY A 245 -31.98 -1.78 -7.30
C GLY A 245 -32.10 -0.32 -7.74
N TRP A 246 -31.81 -0.13 -9.02
CA TRP A 246 -31.91 1.14 -9.73
C TRP A 246 -33.35 1.68 -9.67
N GLY A 247 -33.51 2.90 -9.17
CA GLY A 247 -34.79 3.59 -9.22
C GLY A 247 -34.92 4.72 -8.21
N ALA A 248 -34.18 5.81 -8.38
CA ALA A 248 -34.58 7.11 -7.83
C ALA A 248 -33.89 8.25 -8.59
N SER A 249 -34.67 8.89 -9.47
CA SER A 249 -34.39 10.19 -10.08
C SER A 249 -34.14 11.25 -9.00
N TYR A 250 -33.01 11.95 -9.07
CA TYR A 250 -32.73 13.14 -8.27
C TYR A 250 -32.35 14.32 -9.16
N HIS A 251 -33.05 15.43 -8.94
CA HIS A 251 -32.92 16.69 -9.65
C HIS A 251 -31.61 17.42 -9.30
N GLU A 252 -31.05 18.07 -10.32
CA GLU A 252 -29.88 18.94 -10.26
C GLU A 252 -30.09 20.14 -9.33
N GLY A 253 -29.15 20.32 -8.40
CA GLY A 253 -28.95 21.54 -7.64
C GLY A 253 -27.47 21.70 -7.33
N ALA A 254 -26.87 22.77 -7.85
CA ALA A 254 -25.46 23.09 -7.67
C ALA A 254 -25.06 23.14 -6.18
N VAL A 255 -23.98 22.44 -5.80
CA VAL A 255 -23.48 22.44 -4.42
C VAL A 255 -22.17 23.22 -4.34
N ASP A 256 -22.26 24.37 -3.69
CA ASP A 256 -21.17 25.24 -3.25
C ASP A 256 -20.30 24.48 -2.21
N PRO A 257 -18.95 24.54 -2.26
CA PRO A 257 -18.11 23.76 -1.37
C PRO A 257 -18.05 24.41 0.02
N LEU A 258 -19.00 24.03 0.89
CA LEU A 258 -18.97 24.38 2.30
C LEU A 258 -17.80 23.68 3.01
N VAL A 259 -16.80 24.51 3.34
CA VAL A 259 -15.66 24.22 4.19
C VAL A 259 -16.14 23.64 5.53
N LEU A 260 -16.07 22.32 5.68
CA LEU A 260 -16.27 21.64 6.96
C LEU A 260 -15.15 22.04 7.93
N LYS A 261 -15.48 22.92 8.89
CA LYS A 261 -14.66 23.19 10.08
C LYS A 261 -14.48 21.87 10.85
N TYR A 262 -13.26 21.35 10.89
CA TYR A 262 -12.89 20.12 11.59
C TYR A 262 -12.76 20.34 13.12
N PRO A 263 -13.50 19.62 13.99
CA PRO A 263 -13.18 19.54 15.41
C PRO A 263 -12.11 18.47 15.71
N ARG A 264 -11.31 18.73 16.75
CA ARG A 264 -10.12 18.00 17.20
C ARG A 264 -10.41 16.67 17.93
N ASP A 265 -11.13 15.74 17.32
CA ASP A 265 -11.05 14.34 17.78
C ASP A 265 -11.28 13.32 16.65
N PRO A 266 -10.22 12.73 16.09
CA PRO A 266 -10.33 11.72 15.05
C PRO A 266 -10.27 10.31 15.64
N SER A 267 -11.42 9.70 15.88
CA SER A 267 -11.53 8.29 16.24
C SER A 267 -11.23 7.37 15.04
N LEU A 268 -10.07 6.71 15.14
CA LEU A 268 -9.59 5.44 14.54
C LEU A 268 -9.72 5.22 13.01
N PHE A 269 -8.75 4.47 12.47
CA PHE A 269 -8.73 3.81 11.15
C PHE A 269 -7.98 4.53 10.02
N GLY A 270 -6.64 4.52 10.08
CA GLY A 270 -5.78 4.80 8.93
C GLY A 270 -5.74 3.67 7.89
N CYS A 271 -5.00 3.89 6.79
CA CYS A 271 -4.73 2.89 5.74
C CYS A 271 -3.51 2.02 6.15
N PRO A 272 -3.56 0.68 5.99
CA PRO A 272 -2.40 -0.19 6.20
C PRO A 272 -1.23 0.11 5.24
N SER A 273 -0.05 -0.40 5.62
CA SER A 273 1.30 0.05 5.26
C SER A 273 1.71 0.04 3.78
N GLY A 274 2.89 0.63 3.53
CA GLY A 274 3.36 1.12 2.23
C GLY A 274 3.69 0.07 1.17
N HIS A 275 4.10 -1.16 1.51
CA HIS A 275 4.55 -2.09 0.45
C HIS A 275 3.39 -2.74 -0.29
N ASP A 276 2.39 -3.33 0.39
CA ASP A 276 1.31 -4.07 -0.29
C ASP A 276 0.35 -3.15 -1.05
N THR A 277 0.17 -1.93 -0.55
CA THR A 277 -0.62 -0.91 -1.25
C THR A 277 0.06 -0.49 -2.55
N THR A 278 1.39 -0.26 -2.53
CA THR A 278 2.16 -0.01 -3.74
C THR A 278 2.20 -1.23 -4.65
N ALA A 279 2.35 -2.45 -4.11
CA ALA A 279 2.39 -3.68 -4.89
C ALA A 279 1.07 -3.91 -5.63
N SER A 280 -0.05 -3.71 -4.95
CA SER A 280 -1.38 -3.72 -5.56
C SER A 280 -1.49 -2.66 -6.66
N GLY A 281 -1.08 -1.41 -6.38
CA GLY A 281 -1.10 -0.33 -7.37
C GLY A 281 -0.33 -0.69 -8.63
N LEU A 282 0.96 -1.05 -8.49
CA LEU A 282 1.83 -1.44 -9.60
C LEU A 282 1.29 -2.62 -10.40
N SER A 283 0.82 -3.67 -9.71
CA SER A 283 0.28 -4.87 -10.35
C SER A 283 -0.90 -4.52 -11.26
N TRP A 284 -1.86 -3.74 -10.76
CA TRP A 284 -3.01 -3.31 -11.56
C TRP A 284 -2.66 -2.30 -12.65
N VAL A 285 -1.65 -1.45 -12.45
CA VAL A 285 -1.14 -0.55 -13.51
C VAL A 285 -0.56 -1.37 -14.66
N LEU A 286 0.28 -2.36 -14.36
CA LEU A 286 0.85 -3.25 -15.38
C LEU A 286 -0.24 -4.03 -16.11
N TYR A 287 -1.27 -4.51 -15.41
CA TYR A 287 -2.42 -5.16 -16.05
C TYR A 287 -3.16 -4.23 -17.02
N ASN A 288 -3.45 -2.99 -16.62
CA ASN A 288 -4.12 -2.04 -17.49
C ASN A 288 -3.27 -1.69 -18.71
N LEU A 289 -1.97 -1.47 -18.55
CA LEU A 289 -1.05 -1.22 -19.66
C LEU A 289 -0.86 -2.44 -20.56
N ALA A 290 -0.94 -3.66 -20.02
CA ALA A 290 -0.93 -4.87 -20.82
C ALA A 290 -2.18 -4.95 -21.73
N LYS A 291 -3.34 -4.53 -21.23
CA LYS A 291 -4.58 -4.44 -22.02
C LYS A 291 -4.62 -3.29 -23.03
N HIS A 292 -3.77 -2.27 -22.88
CA HIS A 292 -3.73 -1.08 -23.73
C HIS A 292 -2.30 -0.85 -24.27
N PRO A 293 -1.86 -1.63 -25.28
CA PRO A 293 -0.52 -1.55 -25.84
C PRO A 293 -0.14 -0.14 -26.35
N GLU A 294 -1.11 0.64 -26.82
CA GLU A 294 -0.93 2.02 -27.28
C GLU A 294 -0.49 2.95 -26.14
N TYR A 295 -1.07 2.80 -24.95
CA TYR A 295 -0.66 3.56 -23.78
C TYR A 295 0.66 3.03 -23.23
N GLN A 296 0.88 1.72 -23.27
CA GLN A 296 2.15 1.12 -22.87
C GLN A 296 3.32 1.63 -23.72
N GLU A 297 3.15 1.71 -25.04
CA GLU A 297 4.16 2.22 -25.97
C GLU A 297 4.40 3.72 -25.78
N ARG A 298 3.34 4.51 -25.56
CA ARG A 298 3.50 5.95 -25.29
C ARG A 298 4.24 6.20 -23.96
N CYS A 299 3.93 5.45 -22.90
CA CYS A 299 4.71 5.50 -21.65
C CYS A 299 6.17 5.09 -21.88
N ARG A 300 6.42 4.06 -22.70
CA ARG A 300 7.77 3.62 -23.05
C ARG A 300 8.56 4.71 -23.78
N GLN A 301 7.95 5.37 -24.77
CA GLN A 301 8.55 6.49 -25.50
C GLN A 301 8.90 7.65 -24.56
N GLU A 302 7.97 8.04 -23.68
CA GLU A 302 8.21 9.09 -22.67
C GLU A 302 9.44 8.77 -21.80
N VAL A 303 9.59 7.51 -21.35
CA VAL A 303 10.75 7.08 -20.55
C VAL A 303 12.04 6.99 -21.38
N GLN A 304 11.95 6.53 -22.63
CA GLN A 304 13.09 6.46 -23.54
C GLN A 304 13.66 7.84 -23.89
N GLU A 305 12.78 8.84 -24.07
CA GLU A 305 13.18 10.22 -24.29
C GLU A 305 13.87 10.82 -23.07
N LEU A 306 13.34 10.55 -21.87
CA LEU A 306 13.92 11.02 -20.61
C LEU A 306 15.32 10.43 -20.36
N LEU A 307 15.52 9.15 -20.64
CA LEU A 307 16.77 8.41 -20.36
C LEU A 307 17.66 8.25 -21.60
N ARG A 308 17.46 9.07 -22.62
CA ARG A 308 18.23 9.01 -23.87
C ARG A 308 19.74 9.16 -23.58
N ASP A 309 20.54 8.31 -24.21
CA ASP A 309 22.02 8.32 -24.15
C ASP A 309 22.65 8.14 -22.75
N ARG A 310 21.90 7.59 -21.77
CA ARG A 310 22.41 7.30 -20.42
C ARG A 310 22.72 5.84 -20.18
N GLU A 311 23.88 5.60 -19.57
CA GLU A 311 24.27 4.32 -18.96
C GLU A 311 24.95 4.62 -17.60
N PRO A 312 24.46 4.08 -16.46
CA PRO A 312 23.28 3.22 -16.33
C PRO A 312 21.96 3.99 -16.52
N LYS A 313 20.91 3.27 -16.94
CA LYS A 313 19.54 3.80 -17.03
C LYS A 313 18.89 3.87 -15.65
N GLU A 314 19.30 4.86 -14.87
CA GLU A 314 18.75 5.20 -13.55
C GLU A 314 17.89 6.47 -13.64
N ILE A 315 16.76 6.46 -12.93
CA ILE A 315 15.87 7.62 -12.79
C ILE A 315 16.31 8.43 -11.58
N GLU A 316 16.41 9.75 -11.72
CA GLU A 316 16.68 10.69 -10.63
C GLU A 316 15.39 11.38 -10.13
N TRP A 317 15.44 11.96 -8.93
CA TRP A 317 14.24 12.56 -8.31
C TRP A 317 13.61 13.68 -9.15
N ASP A 318 14.42 14.61 -9.66
CA ASP A 318 13.93 15.81 -10.37
C ASP A 318 13.30 15.43 -11.74
N GLU A 319 13.54 14.22 -12.22
CA GLU A 319 13.04 13.68 -13.48
C GLU A 319 11.65 13.06 -13.34
N LEU A 320 11.21 12.71 -12.13
CA LEU A 320 9.88 12.14 -11.88
C LEU A 320 8.73 13.09 -12.26
N ALA A 321 9.00 14.39 -12.30
CA ALA A 321 8.07 15.41 -12.77
C ALA A 321 7.92 15.40 -14.31
N GLN A 322 8.91 14.87 -15.03
CA GLN A 322 8.97 14.80 -16.49
C GLN A 322 8.33 13.52 -17.06
N LEU A 323 7.56 12.80 -16.24
CA LEU A 323 6.80 11.61 -16.64
C LEU A 323 5.27 11.85 -16.51
N PRO A 324 4.70 12.87 -17.17
CA PRO A 324 3.29 13.24 -17.02
C PRO A 324 2.33 12.16 -17.52
N PHE A 325 2.61 11.51 -18.66
CA PHE A 325 1.73 10.48 -19.21
C PHE A 325 1.77 9.18 -18.41
N LEU A 326 2.95 8.77 -17.94
CA LEU A 326 3.08 7.71 -16.95
C LEU A 326 2.26 8.01 -15.68
N THR A 327 2.32 9.26 -15.20
CA THR A 327 1.54 9.70 -14.03
C THR A 327 0.03 9.59 -14.27
N MET A 328 -0.44 9.96 -15.46
CA MET A 328 -1.85 9.81 -15.86
C MET A 328 -2.28 8.34 -15.85
N CYS A 329 -1.46 7.44 -16.40
CA CYS A 329 -1.74 6.00 -16.42
C CYS A 329 -1.78 5.39 -15.01
N ILE A 330 -0.87 5.83 -14.12
CA ILE A 330 -0.91 5.43 -12.71
C ILE A 330 -2.21 5.89 -12.05
N LYS A 331 -2.59 7.18 -12.20
CA LYS A 331 -3.81 7.72 -11.59
C LYS A 331 -5.08 7.02 -12.08
N GLU A 332 -5.19 6.76 -13.39
CA GLU A 332 -6.35 6.05 -13.94
C GLU A 332 -6.41 4.60 -13.49
N SER A 333 -5.27 3.94 -13.34
CA SER A 333 -5.23 2.59 -12.77
C SER A 333 -5.66 2.58 -11.30
N LEU A 334 -5.22 3.55 -10.50
CA LEU A 334 -5.63 3.70 -9.10
C LEU A 334 -7.12 4.09 -8.96
N ARG A 335 -7.73 4.69 -10.00
CA ARG A 335 -9.17 4.95 -10.05
C ARG A 335 -9.96 3.66 -10.26
N LEU A 336 -9.58 2.86 -11.27
CA LEU A 336 -10.27 1.62 -11.60
C LEU A 336 -9.99 0.48 -10.60
N HIS A 337 -8.79 0.48 -10.04
CA HIS A 337 -8.30 -0.55 -9.12
C HIS A 337 -7.67 0.10 -7.88
N PRO A 338 -8.46 0.79 -7.03
CA PRO A 338 -7.95 1.43 -5.84
C PRO A 338 -7.33 0.37 -4.91
N PRO A 339 -6.04 0.49 -4.54
CA PRO A 339 -5.38 -0.49 -3.68
C PRO A 339 -6.12 -0.72 -2.37
N VAL A 340 -6.75 0.32 -1.82
CA VAL A 340 -7.69 0.21 -0.70
C VAL A 340 -9.10 0.56 -1.20
N PRO A 341 -10.00 -0.44 -1.36
CA PRO A 341 -11.32 -0.20 -1.96
C PRO A 341 -12.30 0.50 -1.02
N GLY A 342 -12.08 0.46 0.29
CA GLY A 342 -12.92 1.12 1.26
C GLY A 342 -12.22 1.40 2.59
N ILE A 343 -12.64 2.49 3.24
CA ILE A 343 -12.16 2.87 4.57
C ILE A 343 -13.35 3.06 5.50
N SER A 344 -13.14 2.89 6.81
CA SER A 344 -14.21 3.04 7.80
C SER A 344 -13.89 4.16 8.79
N ARG A 345 -14.92 4.83 9.32
CA ARG A 345 -14.82 5.87 10.35
C ARG A 345 -15.92 5.68 11.38
N CYS A 346 -15.62 5.97 12.65
CA CYS A 346 -16.66 6.13 13.67
C CYS A 346 -16.97 7.63 13.81
N CYS A 347 -18.24 8.02 13.75
CA CYS A 347 -18.66 9.40 13.90
C CYS A 347 -18.49 9.86 15.36
N ALA A 348 -17.56 10.78 15.63
CA ALA A 348 -17.35 11.33 16.98
C ALA A 348 -18.48 12.27 17.45
N GLN A 349 -19.27 12.78 16.50
CA GLN A 349 -20.40 13.68 16.68
C GLN A 349 -21.44 13.44 15.58
N ASP A 350 -22.63 14.02 15.73
CA ASP A 350 -23.65 14.00 14.70
C ASP A 350 -23.16 14.73 13.44
N VAL A 351 -23.37 14.11 12.28
CA VAL A 351 -22.94 14.66 10.97
C VAL A 351 -24.18 14.93 10.12
N VAL A 352 -24.40 16.19 9.75
CA VAL A 352 -25.47 16.59 8.83
C VAL A 352 -24.98 16.45 7.39
N LEU A 353 -25.72 15.72 6.57
CA LEU A 353 -25.47 15.51 5.15
C LEU A 353 -26.06 16.68 4.31
N PRO A 354 -25.60 16.88 3.06
CA PRO A 354 -26.09 17.97 2.21
C PRO A 354 -27.60 17.93 1.93
N ASP A 355 -28.23 16.76 2.02
CA ASP A 355 -29.67 16.57 1.83
C ASP A 355 -30.48 16.70 3.13
N GLY A 356 -29.85 17.15 4.23
CA GLY A 356 -30.48 17.37 5.53
C GLY A 356 -30.57 16.12 6.41
N ARG A 357 -30.18 14.93 5.93
CA ARG A 357 -30.11 13.73 6.78
C ARG A 357 -29.02 13.86 7.83
N VAL A 358 -29.20 13.23 8.99
CA VAL A 358 -28.20 13.23 10.07
C VAL A 358 -27.68 11.83 10.30
N ILE A 359 -26.36 11.68 10.39
CA ILE A 359 -25.69 10.48 10.86
C ILE A 359 -25.38 10.68 12.34
N PRO A 360 -26.02 9.93 13.25
CA PRO A 360 -25.77 10.05 14.68
C PRO A 360 -24.32 9.74 15.09
N LYS A 361 -23.87 10.38 16.16
CA LYS A 361 -22.64 10.05 16.89
C LYS A 361 -22.61 8.55 17.24
N GLY A 362 -21.43 7.96 17.13
CA GLY A 362 -21.17 6.54 17.41
C GLY A 362 -21.42 5.60 16.24
N ASN A 363 -22.08 6.07 15.16
CA ASN A 363 -22.27 5.26 13.97
C ASN A 363 -20.97 5.07 13.19
N ILE A 364 -20.87 3.91 12.54
CA ILE A 364 -19.75 3.55 11.69
C ILE A 364 -20.12 3.85 10.25
N CYS A 365 -19.38 4.76 9.63
CA CYS A 365 -19.49 5.09 8.22
C CYS A 365 -18.43 4.33 7.43
N VAL A 366 -18.86 3.60 6.40
CA VAL A 366 -17.96 2.99 5.42
C VAL A 366 -17.94 3.88 4.18
N ILE A 367 -16.76 4.37 3.84
CA ILE A 367 -16.51 5.17 2.63
C ILE A 367 -16.01 4.20 1.58
N SER A 368 -16.85 3.91 0.58
CA SER A 368 -16.47 3.10 -0.57
C SER A 368 -15.67 3.93 -1.56
N ILE A 369 -14.34 3.82 -1.51
CA ILE A 369 -13.44 4.49 -2.46
C ILE A 369 -13.68 3.93 -3.86
N PHE A 370 -13.85 2.61 -3.97
CA PHE A 370 -14.22 1.96 -5.23
C PHE A 370 -15.50 2.55 -5.83
N GLY A 371 -16.55 2.72 -5.02
CA GLY A 371 -17.81 3.32 -5.47
C GLY A 371 -17.66 4.79 -5.87
N ILE A 372 -16.88 5.58 -5.14
CA ILE A 372 -16.59 6.99 -5.48
C ILE A 372 -15.88 7.08 -6.84
N HIS A 373 -14.92 6.20 -7.09
CA HIS A 373 -14.12 6.17 -8.32
C HIS A 373 -14.86 5.63 -9.55
N HIS A 374 -15.95 4.89 -9.36
CA HIS A 374 -16.81 4.35 -10.41
C HIS A 374 -18.18 5.03 -10.50
N ASN A 375 -18.39 6.13 -9.77
CA ASN A 375 -19.67 6.84 -9.77
C ASN A 375 -19.95 7.44 -11.17
N PRO A 376 -20.98 6.97 -11.91
CA PRO A 376 -21.26 7.43 -13.27
C PRO A 376 -21.67 8.91 -13.34
N SER A 377 -22.22 9.47 -12.25
CA SER A 377 -22.56 10.90 -12.18
C SER A 377 -21.31 11.80 -12.10
N VAL A 378 -20.15 11.24 -11.76
CA VAL A 378 -18.88 11.97 -11.63
C VAL A 378 -17.90 11.56 -12.73
N TRP A 379 -17.93 10.30 -13.15
CA TRP A 379 -17.03 9.69 -14.11
C TRP A 379 -17.84 9.17 -15.31
N PRO A 380 -17.89 9.91 -16.43
CA PRO A 380 -18.47 9.42 -17.67
C PRO A 380 -17.75 8.15 -18.12
N ASP A 381 -18.49 7.12 -18.53
CA ASP A 381 -17.96 5.80 -18.87
C ASP A 381 -17.00 5.26 -17.79
N PRO A 382 -17.50 5.02 -16.56
CA PRO A 382 -16.65 4.80 -15.38
C PRO A 382 -15.77 3.55 -15.49
N GLU A 383 -16.14 2.58 -16.30
CA GLU A 383 -15.39 1.33 -16.50
C GLU A 383 -14.30 1.44 -17.58
N VAL A 384 -14.32 2.49 -18.40
CA VAL A 384 -13.34 2.68 -19.48
C VAL A 384 -12.03 3.23 -18.92
N TYR A 385 -10.92 2.56 -19.24
CA TYR A 385 -9.56 3.01 -18.93
C TYR A 385 -9.16 4.16 -19.84
N ASN A 386 -9.14 5.38 -19.28
CA ASN A 386 -8.76 6.59 -20.01
C ASN A 386 -7.80 7.47 -19.18
N PRO A 387 -6.48 7.40 -19.42
CA PRO A 387 -5.47 8.21 -18.74
C PRO A 387 -5.72 9.72 -18.85
N PHE A 388 -6.28 10.20 -19.96
CA PHE A 388 -6.49 11.62 -20.23
C PHE A 388 -7.52 12.28 -19.30
N ARG A 389 -8.24 11.51 -18.46
CA ARG A 389 -9.06 12.07 -17.37
C ARG A 389 -8.23 12.88 -16.36
N PHE A 390 -6.94 12.61 -16.29
CA PHE A 390 -5.98 13.26 -15.39
C PHE A 390 -5.00 14.19 -16.13
N ASP A 391 -5.33 14.58 -17.36
CA ASP A 391 -4.53 15.51 -18.15
C ASP A 391 -4.50 16.89 -17.46
N PRO A 392 -3.30 17.43 -17.13
CA PRO A 392 -3.18 18.75 -16.55
C PRO A 392 -3.61 19.88 -17.49
N GLU A 393 -3.57 19.67 -18.82
CA GLU A 393 -3.97 20.67 -19.82
C GLU A 393 -5.48 20.77 -19.98
N SER A 394 -6.20 19.70 -19.66
CA SER A 394 -7.66 19.64 -19.68
C SER A 394 -8.23 19.28 -18.29
N PRO A 395 -8.06 20.16 -17.28
CA PRO A 395 -8.49 19.88 -15.92
C PRO A 395 -10.02 19.77 -15.86
N GLN A 396 -10.52 18.57 -15.55
CA GLN A 396 -11.96 18.37 -15.39
C GLN A 396 -12.44 19.08 -14.12
N LYS A 397 -13.56 19.82 -14.20
CA LYS A 397 -14.23 20.45 -13.06
C LYS A 397 -14.87 19.37 -12.17
N ARG A 398 -14.05 18.71 -11.36
CA ARG A 398 -14.47 17.68 -10.39
C ARG A 398 -14.26 18.17 -8.97
N SER A 399 -15.07 17.64 -8.05
CA SER A 399 -14.78 17.77 -6.63
C SER A 399 -13.39 17.21 -6.31
N PRO A 400 -12.59 17.86 -5.45
CA PRO A 400 -11.32 17.30 -4.97
C PRO A 400 -11.48 15.93 -4.29
N LEU A 401 -12.70 15.59 -3.83
CA LEU A 401 -13.03 14.31 -3.20
C LEU A 401 -13.48 13.23 -4.20
N ALA A 402 -13.54 13.53 -5.50
CA ALA A 402 -13.90 12.57 -6.54
C ALA A 402 -12.81 11.51 -6.78
N PHE A 403 -11.55 11.84 -6.48
CA PHE A 403 -10.40 10.96 -6.66
C PHE A 403 -9.54 10.91 -5.40
N ILE A 404 -9.83 9.94 -4.53
CA ILE A 404 -9.17 9.78 -3.22
C ILE A 404 -8.46 8.41 -3.02
N PRO A 405 -7.58 7.95 -3.95
CA PRO A 405 -6.87 6.68 -3.77
C PRO A 405 -5.96 6.65 -2.53
N PHE A 406 -5.54 7.82 -2.05
CA PHE A 406 -4.73 8.01 -0.84
C PHE A 406 -5.55 8.57 0.34
N SER A 407 -6.88 8.41 0.31
CA SER A 407 -7.82 9.09 1.22
C SER A 407 -7.69 10.62 1.13
N ALA A 408 -8.39 11.34 2.00
CA ALA A 408 -8.35 12.81 2.09
C ALA A 408 -8.46 13.28 3.55
N GLY A 409 -8.20 14.57 3.76
CA GLY A 409 -8.25 15.21 5.08
C GLY A 409 -7.09 14.84 6.00
N PRO A 410 -7.21 15.09 7.32
CA PRO A 410 -6.12 14.88 8.28
C PRO A 410 -5.59 13.43 8.33
N ARG A 411 -6.45 12.46 8.02
CA ARG A 411 -6.15 11.02 7.98
C ARG A 411 -5.77 10.53 6.56
N ASN A 412 -5.29 11.41 5.68
CA ASN A 412 -4.74 11.01 4.39
C ASN A 412 -3.47 10.16 4.56
N CYS A 413 -3.10 9.44 3.50
CA CYS A 413 -1.88 8.64 3.48
C CYS A 413 -0.65 9.53 3.66
N ILE A 414 0.16 9.24 4.69
CA ILE A 414 1.44 9.94 4.92
C ILE A 414 2.48 9.57 3.86
N GLY A 415 2.43 8.34 3.36
CA GLY A 415 3.34 7.78 2.37
C GLY A 415 2.92 8.01 0.92
N GLN A 416 1.96 8.92 0.65
CA GLN A 416 1.49 9.15 -0.73
C GLN A 416 2.63 9.50 -1.69
N THR A 417 3.52 10.41 -1.30
CA THR A 417 4.66 10.82 -2.13
C THR A 417 5.66 9.67 -2.30
N PHE A 418 5.93 8.92 -1.23
CA PHE A 418 6.77 7.71 -1.28
C PHE A 418 6.23 6.70 -2.31
N ALA A 419 4.95 6.34 -2.18
CA ALA A 419 4.30 5.35 -3.04
C ALA A 419 4.24 5.82 -4.50
N MET A 420 3.89 7.08 -4.76
CA MET A 420 3.87 7.62 -6.12
C MET A 420 5.26 7.65 -6.76
N THR A 421 6.30 7.99 -5.99
CA THR A 421 7.69 7.96 -6.47
C THR A 421 8.13 6.53 -6.77
N GLU A 422 7.91 5.59 -5.85
CA GLU A 422 8.22 4.18 -6.03
C GLU A 422 7.51 3.60 -7.27
N MET A 423 6.20 3.85 -7.40
CA MET A 423 5.40 3.41 -8.55
C MET A 423 5.97 3.95 -9.87
N LYS A 424 6.33 5.23 -9.93
CA LYS A 424 6.90 5.84 -11.13
C LYS A 424 8.23 5.24 -11.52
N VAL A 425 9.16 5.11 -10.58
CA VAL A 425 10.51 4.56 -10.84
C VAL A 425 10.40 3.13 -11.36
N VAL A 426 9.68 2.28 -10.61
CA VAL A 426 9.54 0.87 -10.95
C VAL A 426 8.86 0.71 -12.30
N LEU A 427 7.72 1.37 -12.51
CA LEU A 427 6.95 1.24 -13.74
C LEU A 427 7.74 1.73 -14.97
N ALA A 428 8.41 2.87 -14.87
CA ALA A 428 9.22 3.41 -15.96
C ALA A 428 10.33 2.43 -16.36
N LEU A 429 11.10 1.92 -15.40
CA LEU A 429 12.16 0.95 -15.66
C LEU A 429 11.62 -0.39 -16.19
N THR A 430 10.46 -0.85 -15.70
CA THR A 430 9.82 -2.07 -16.20
C THR A 430 9.42 -1.91 -17.66
N LEU A 431 8.75 -0.82 -18.05
CA LEU A 431 8.29 -0.60 -19.42
C LEU A 431 9.44 -0.37 -20.42
N LEU A 432 10.58 0.13 -19.93
CA LEU A 432 11.80 0.30 -20.71
C LEU A 432 12.47 -1.03 -21.07
N ARG A 433 12.40 -2.02 -20.16
CA ARG A 433 13.11 -3.30 -20.27
C ARG A 433 12.22 -4.44 -20.75
N PHE A 434 10.91 -4.32 -20.57
CA PHE A 434 9.97 -5.36 -20.87
C PHE A 434 8.74 -4.83 -21.60
N ARG A 435 8.15 -5.70 -22.41
CA ARG A 435 6.77 -5.60 -22.84
C ARG A 435 5.93 -6.52 -21.97
N VAL A 436 4.85 -5.98 -21.43
CA VAL A 436 3.91 -6.75 -20.60
C VAL A 436 2.65 -7.00 -21.41
N LEU A 437 2.20 -8.24 -21.41
CA LEU A 437 1.07 -8.73 -22.19
C LEU A 437 0.03 -9.38 -21.26
N PRO A 438 -1.26 -9.32 -21.62
CA PRO A 438 -2.29 -9.97 -20.84
C PRO A 438 -2.10 -11.49 -20.90
N ASP A 439 -2.48 -12.14 -19.79
CA ASP A 439 -2.65 -13.59 -19.75
C ASP A 439 -3.97 -14.00 -20.44
N GLU A 440 -4.16 -15.29 -20.68
CA GLU A 440 -5.37 -15.82 -21.33
C GLU A 440 -6.64 -15.60 -20.49
N GLU A 441 -6.51 -15.71 -19.17
CA GLU A 441 -7.62 -15.54 -18.23
C GLU A 441 -7.69 -14.11 -17.68
N GLU A 442 -8.88 -13.54 -17.71
CA GLU A 442 -9.11 -12.23 -17.11
C GLU A 442 -9.14 -12.32 -15.57
N PRO A 443 -8.32 -11.55 -14.86
CA PRO A 443 -8.25 -11.59 -13.40
C PRO A 443 -9.55 -11.08 -12.78
N ARG A 444 -10.05 -11.83 -11.80
CA ARG A 444 -11.17 -11.39 -10.96
C ARG A 444 -10.66 -10.63 -9.76
N ARG A 445 -11.22 -9.44 -9.51
CA ARG A 445 -10.89 -8.62 -8.34
C ARG A 445 -11.32 -9.34 -7.07
N LYS A 446 -10.40 -9.46 -6.11
CA LYS A 446 -10.62 -10.01 -4.77
C LYS A 446 -10.41 -8.90 -3.74
N PRO A 447 -11.48 -8.35 -3.14
CA PRO A 447 -11.33 -7.35 -2.08
C PRO A 447 -10.85 -8.04 -0.80
N GLU A 448 -9.60 -7.77 -0.43
CA GLU A 448 -9.05 -8.15 0.88
C GLU A 448 -8.72 -6.87 1.66
N ILE A 449 -7.67 -6.88 2.47
CA ILE A 449 -7.13 -5.66 3.08
C ILE A 449 -6.65 -4.67 2.01
N VAL A 450 -6.06 -5.21 0.94
CA VAL A 450 -5.77 -4.50 -0.31
C VAL A 450 -6.48 -5.21 -1.48
N LEU A 451 -6.63 -4.52 -2.61
CA LEU A 451 -7.30 -5.07 -3.79
C LEU A 451 -6.40 -6.06 -4.52
N ARG A 452 -6.70 -7.36 -4.44
CA ARG A 452 -5.95 -8.43 -5.12
C ARG A 452 -6.70 -9.04 -6.29
N ALA A 453 -6.09 -10.00 -6.95
CA ALA A 453 -6.73 -10.86 -7.95
C ALA A 453 -6.93 -12.28 -7.40
N GLU A 454 -8.08 -12.90 -7.69
CA GLU A 454 -8.31 -14.30 -7.38
C GLU A 454 -7.32 -15.19 -8.14
N GLY A 455 -6.56 -16.02 -7.41
CA GLY A 455 -5.57 -16.92 -8.02
C GLY A 455 -4.25 -16.28 -8.44
N GLY A 456 -4.04 -14.99 -8.14
CA GLY A 456 -2.85 -14.21 -8.57
C GLY A 456 -3.16 -13.31 -9.76
N LEU A 457 -2.30 -12.34 -10.04
CA LEU A 457 -2.41 -11.45 -11.20
C LEU A 457 -1.36 -11.87 -12.23
N TRP A 458 -1.73 -12.85 -13.04
CA TRP A 458 -0.84 -13.41 -14.04
C TRP A 458 -0.75 -12.49 -15.25
N LEU A 459 0.47 -12.17 -15.66
CA LEU A 459 0.78 -11.47 -16.91
C LEU A 459 1.92 -12.18 -17.62
N ARG A 460 2.00 -11.99 -18.94
CA ARG A 460 3.15 -12.45 -19.74
C ARG A 460 4.15 -11.31 -19.88
N VAL A 461 5.42 -11.63 -19.75
CA VAL A 461 6.52 -10.66 -19.79
C VAL A 461 7.50 -11.06 -20.90
N GLU A 462 7.75 -10.12 -21.81
CA GLU A 462 8.69 -10.27 -22.91
C GLU A 462 9.86 -9.29 -22.71
N PRO A 463 11.10 -9.79 -22.54
CA PRO A 463 12.27 -8.92 -22.50
C PRO A 463 12.45 -8.18 -23.82
N LEU A 464 12.59 -6.86 -23.74
CA LEU A 464 12.98 -6.05 -24.90
C LEU A 464 14.49 -6.18 -25.04
N ARG A 465 14.95 -6.60 -26.23
CA ARG A 465 16.39 -6.56 -26.54
C ARG A 465 16.82 -5.11 -26.40
N GLY A 466 17.77 -4.84 -25.50
CA GLY A 466 18.41 -3.53 -25.41
C GLY A 466 18.85 -3.15 -26.82
N GLY A 467 18.46 -1.96 -27.27
CA GLY A 467 18.75 -1.49 -28.62
C GLY A 467 20.24 -1.65 -28.91
N GLN A 468 20.58 -2.68 -29.69
CA GLN A 468 21.68 -2.58 -30.62
C GLN A 468 21.16 -1.73 -31.77
N GLN A 469 21.43 -0.43 -31.68
CA GLN A 469 21.66 0.42 -32.85
C GLN A 469 22.67 1.48 -32.46
#